data_AF-A0A1W9Q8Z3-F1
#
_entry.id   AF-A0A1W9Q8Z3-F1
#
_cell.length_a   1.000
_cell.length_b   1.000
_cell.length_c   1.000
_cell.angle_alpha   90.00
_cell.angle_beta   90.00
_cell.angle_gamma   90.00
#
_symmetry.space_group_name_H-M   'P 1'
#
loop_
_entity.id
_entity.type
_entity.pdbx_description
1 polymer ?
#
loop_
_entity_poly.entity_id
_entity_poly.type
_entity_poly.pdbx_seq_one_letter_code
_entity_poly.pdbx_strand_id
1 'polypeptide(L)'
;MPAPVILEKNGHSFKNWHTTKNVGGRVEHYLTPTNRWIDGSPVEKGFQPGLLALRQAVREAEAKRERIRCVGAAWSLNNLAFTGQRLVNTCRLTHYFVGFQSDSMVTPAYQKKKNRLIFAQAGTQVVALNDALEKARPERLALPTCGASNGQTIVGATQTGTHGSAHAYGPMPNYVRALHIVAEGGEHYLIQKRGAPVVTKNFADYLGAELREDDELFSAAVVGLGSFGLIHAVLLEAVPMFGLGRWVKQVDFPSVQNAIYNFDPKGLGLPSGDKLPWHFEVVVNPYLRGPGQRGAFIRVYDKFVIKAGDPLPRIPVGPGGLENSRDLVTIGGLFTDAVPDLIPGALQGQIENSLRSTGGAVIRGTPGGQFNDSQPTNGGTSMELGVAAEDVRATAEAIFQVTDQHVFGAPVAFRWVKGSHQTLSFSRFTPLTCHIEMPGIDSSRTRNGYQMIWQALDRAGIRYTCHWGQALPASPAWVKRAFGTRVERWLAARRAFLSPEGRRTFSNDLLDSYGLGD
;
A
#
# COMPACT_ATOMS: atom_id res chain seq x y z
N MET A 1 -32.14 -1.86 17.81
CA MET A 1 -31.53 -1.02 16.76
C MET A 1 -32.04 -1.49 15.40
N PRO A 2 -32.24 -0.61 14.42
CA PRO A 2 -32.61 -0.99 13.07
C PRO A 2 -31.59 -1.95 12.45
N ALA A 3 -32.02 -2.76 11.48
CA ALA A 3 -31.13 -3.64 10.74
C ALA A 3 -30.28 -2.85 9.72
N PRO A 4 -28.98 -3.15 9.57
CA PRO A 4 -28.13 -2.47 8.61
C PRO A 4 -28.33 -3.01 7.19
N VAL A 5 -28.11 -2.18 6.17
CA VAL A 5 -28.17 -2.61 4.77
C VAL A 5 -26.89 -3.38 4.40
N ILE A 6 -27.05 -4.65 4.01
CA ILE A 6 -26.04 -5.50 3.39
C ILE A 6 -26.54 -5.93 2.03
N LEU A 7 -25.84 -5.53 0.96
CA LEU A 7 -26.15 -6.01 -0.39
C LEU A 7 -25.39 -7.30 -0.63
N GLU A 8 -26.10 -8.39 -0.94
CA GLU A 8 -25.49 -9.69 -1.17
C GLU A 8 -25.65 -10.13 -2.62
N LYS A 9 -24.58 -10.71 -3.18
CA LYS A 9 -24.59 -11.42 -4.46
C LYS A 9 -24.06 -12.84 -4.24
N ASN A 10 -24.90 -13.82 -4.54
CA ASN A 10 -24.52 -15.22 -4.41
C ASN A 10 -23.85 -15.74 -5.69
N GLY A 11 -22.76 -16.51 -5.54
CA GLY A 11 -22.02 -17.08 -6.68
C GLY A 11 -21.32 -16.03 -7.55
N HIS A 12 -20.91 -14.90 -6.99
CA HIS A 12 -20.27 -13.80 -7.71
C HIS A 12 -18.90 -14.19 -8.27
N SER A 13 -18.62 -13.91 -9.54
CA SER A 13 -17.28 -14.05 -10.12
C SER A 13 -16.44 -12.80 -9.85
N PHE A 14 -15.62 -12.84 -8.80
CA PHE A 14 -14.72 -11.75 -8.44
C PHE A 14 -13.46 -11.74 -9.32
N LYS A 15 -13.03 -10.54 -9.73
CA LYS A 15 -11.73 -10.26 -10.34
C LYS A 15 -11.13 -9.02 -9.67
N ASN A 16 -9.81 -8.97 -9.57
CA ASN A 16 -9.14 -7.77 -9.10
C ASN A 16 -9.23 -6.62 -10.12
N TRP A 17 -8.96 -5.40 -9.67
CA TRP A 17 -8.99 -4.16 -10.45
C TRP A 17 -8.13 -4.24 -11.72
N HIS A 18 -6.97 -4.89 -11.61
CA HIS A 18 -6.02 -5.03 -12.72
C HIS A 18 -6.36 -6.19 -13.65
N THR A 19 -7.34 -7.03 -13.34
CA THR A 19 -7.66 -8.28 -14.08
C THR A 19 -6.44 -9.21 -14.25
N THR A 20 -5.57 -9.23 -13.25
CA THR A 20 -4.40 -10.13 -13.18
C THR A 20 -4.87 -11.58 -13.29
N LYS A 21 -4.16 -12.42 -14.05
CA LYS A 21 -4.60 -13.81 -14.26
C LYS A 21 -4.49 -14.57 -12.95
N ASN A 22 -5.42 -15.48 -12.71
CA ASN A 22 -5.51 -16.31 -11.50
C ASN A 22 -5.70 -15.52 -10.19
N VAL A 23 -6.09 -14.26 -10.26
CA VAL A 23 -6.49 -13.45 -9.09
C VAL A 23 -8.01 -13.31 -9.04
N GLY A 24 -8.59 -13.85 -7.98
CA GLY A 24 -10.03 -13.96 -7.80
C GLY A 24 -10.59 -15.30 -8.28
N GLY A 25 -11.92 -15.35 -8.40
CA GLY A 25 -12.66 -16.58 -8.64
C GLY A 25 -14.12 -16.46 -8.22
N ARG A 26 -14.84 -17.58 -8.21
CA ARG A 26 -16.21 -17.65 -7.72
C ARG A 26 -16.23 -17.45 -6.19
N VAL A 27 -17.14 -16.61 -5.73
CA VAL A 27 -17.41 -16.32 -4.33
C VAL A 27 -18.84 -16.74 -4.01
N GLU A 28 -19.04 -17.55 -2.99
CA GLU A 28 -20.36 -18.00 -2.54
C GLU A 28 -21.21 -16.82 -2.08
N HIS A 29 -20.66 -15.96 -1.21
CA HIS A 29 -21.34 -14.82 -0.61
C HIS A 29 -20.52 -13.54 -0.78
N TYR A 30 -20.87 -12.71 -1.77
CA TYR A 30 -20.24 -11.40 -1.96
C TYR A 30 -21.08 -10.30 -1.29
N LEU A 31 -20.62 -9.82 -0.15
CA LEU A 31 -21.35 -8.90 0.74
C LEU A 31 -20.85 -7.47 0.55
N THR A 32 -21.74 -6.50 0.41
CA THR A 32 -21.41 -5.07 0.34
C THR A 32 -22.20 -4.32 1.43
N PRO A 33 -21.67 -4.22 2.65
CA PRO A 33 -22.29 -3.45 3.73
C PRO A 33 -22.32 -1.95 3.41
N THR A 34 -23.29 -1.22 3.95
CA THR A 34 -23.38 0.25 3.79
C THR A 34 -23.63 0.94 5.13
N ASN A 35 -23.34 2.24 5.22
CA ASN A 35 -23.65 3.07 6.38
C ASN A 35 -25.13 3.50 6.43
N ARG A 36 -26.08 2.61 6.10
CA ARG A 36 -27.52 2.93 6.11
C ARG A 36 -28.31 1.86 6.83
N TRP A 37 -29.37 2.29 7.50
CA TRP A 37 -30.42 1.42 8.03
C TRP A 37 -31.39 1.00 6.92
N ILE A 38 -31.96 -0.20 7.02
CA ILE A 38 -32.94 -0.72 6.06
C ILE A 38 -34.23 0.13 6.07
N ASP A 39 -34.64 0.59 7.24
CA ASP A 39 -35.85 1.40 7.44
C ASP A 39 -35.69 2.88 7.01
N GLY A 40 -34.49 3.28 6.56
CA GLY A 40 -34.20 4.65 6.15
C GLY A 40 -34.05 5.64 7.31
N SER A 41 -34.02 5.17 8.57
CA SER A 41 -33.84 6.03 9.73
C SER A 41 -32.55 6.87 9.64
N PRO A 42 -32.49 8.07 10.24
CA PRO A 42 -31.26 8.84 10.34
C PRO A 42 -30.15 8.06 11.07
N VAL A 43 -28.91 8.28 10.66
CA VAL A 43 -27.73 7.64 11.25
C VAL A 43 -27.02 8.64 12.15
N GLU A 44 -27.14 8.47 13.46
CA GLU A 44 -26.53 9.37 14.45
C GLU A 44 -25.00 9.32 14.39
N LYS A 45 -24.42 8.12 14.49
CA LYS A 45 -23.00 7.87 14.27
C LYS A 45 -22.83 7.34 12.86
N GLY A 46 -22.35 8.18 11.93
CA GLY A 46 -22.33 7.90 10.48
C GLY A 46 -21.66 6.59 10.02
N PHE A 47 -20.98 5.87 10.90
CA PHE A 47 -20.37 4.57 10.65
C PHE A 47 -21.16 3.36 11.23
N GLN A 48 -22.12 3.59 12.12
CA GLN A 48 -22.73 2.57 12.97
C GLN A 48 -23.44 1.44 12.20
N PRO A 49 -24.23 1.70 11.14
CA PRO A 49 -24.85 0.61 10.39
C PRO A 49 -23.80 -0.28 9.71
N GLY A 50 -22.76 0.33 9.15
CA GLY A 50 -21.65 -0.40 8.53
C GLY A 50 -20.91 -1.28 9.53
N LEU A 51 -20.67 -0.77 10.74
CA LEU A 51 -20.09 -1.54 11.83
C LEU A 51 -20.97 -2.75 12.21
N LEU A 52 -22.27 -2.56 12.40
CA LEU A 52 -23.18 -3.65 12.72
C LEU A 52 -23.28 -4.69 11.60
N ALA A 53 -23.22 -4.26 10.35
CA ALA A 53 -23.18 -5.15 9.20
C ALA A 53 -21.92 -6.04 9.18
N LEU A 54 -20.75 -5.48 9.52
CA LEU A 54 -19.53 -6.28 9.65
C LEU A 54 -19.64 -7.31 10.79
N ARG A 55 -20.21 -6.91 11.94
CA ARG A 55 -20.46 -7.82 13.08
C ARG A 55 -21.39 -8.96 12.69
N GLN A 56 -22.46 -8.66 11.96
CA GLN A 56 -23.40 -9.66 11.44
C GLN A 56 -22.68 -10.63 10.48
N ALA A 57 -21.91 -10.11 9.52
CA ALA A 57 -21.19 -10.93 8.55
C ALA A 57 -20.21 -11.91 9.20
N VAL A 58 -19.50 -11.48 10.27
CA VAL A 58 -18.61 -12.36 11.04
C VAL A 58 -19.39 -13.47 11.75
N ARG A 59 -20.45 -13.12 12.48
CA ARG A 59 -21.28 -14.11 13.21
C ARG A 59 -21.87 -15.15 12.27
N GLU A 60 -22.32 -14.73 11.09
CA GLU A 60 -22.82 -15.65 10.06
C GLU A 60 -21.72 -16.56 9.51
N ALA A 61 -20.52 -16.03 9.26
CA ALA A 61 -19.37 -16.83 8.83
C ALA A 61 -19.04 -17.92 9.87
N GLU A 62 -18.98 -17.55 11.14
CA GLU A 62 -18.68 -18.47 12.23
C GLU A 62 -19.77 -19.54 12.39
N ALA A 63 -21.05 -19.15 12.34
CA ALA A 63 -22.18 -20.07 12.41
C ALA A 63 -22.18 -21.11 11.28
N LYS A 64 -21.66 -20.74 10.11
CA LYS A 64 -21.50 -21.63 8.95
C LYS A 64 -20.13 -22.30 8.87
N ARG A 65 -19.22 -21.98 9.80
CA ARG A 65 -17.81 -22.38 9.76
C ARG A 65 -17.15 -22.00 8.43
N GLU A 66 -17.44 -20.83 7.89
CA GLU A 66 -16.88 -20.32 6.65
C GLU A 66 -15.73 -19.34 6.93
N ARG A 67 -14.83 -19.20 5.95
CA ARG A 67 -13.80 -18.17 5.90
C ARG A 67 -14.40 -16.88 5.40
N ILE A 68 -13.97 -15.77 6.00
CA ILE A 68 -14.39 -14.43 5.63
C ILE A 68 -13.19 -13.52 5.44
N ARG A 69 -13.20 -12.78 4.33
CA ARG A 69 -12.14 -11.81 3.98
C ARG A 69 -12.77 -10.50 3.52
N CYS A 70 -12.02 -9.41 3.64
CA CYS A 70 -12.40 -8.11 3.08
C CYS A 70 -11.68 -7.84 1.77
N VAL A 71 -12.39 -7.22 0.83
CA VAL A 71 -11.84 -6.56 -0.35
C VAL A 71 -12.21 -5.09 -0.34
N GLY A 72 -11.23 -4.22 -0.53
CA GLY A 72 -11.44 -2.80 -0.78
C GLY A 72 -11.57 -2.53 -2.27
N ALA A 73 -10.76 -1.63 -2.80
CA ALA A 73 -10.74 -1.28 -4.22
C ALA A 73 -10.18 -2.40 -5.14
N ALA A 74 -9.88 -3.59 -4.60
CA ALA A 74 -9.40 -4.76 -5.33
C ALA A 74 -8.06 -4.59 -6.07
N TRP A 75 -7.11 -3.82 -5.53
CA TRP A 75 -5.83 -3.51 -6.20
C TRP A 75 -4.76 -4.61 -6.10
N SER A 76 -4.86 -5.54 -5.14
CA SER A 76 -3.84 -6.58 -4.97
C SER A 76 -3.71 -7.46 -6.21
N LEU A 77 -2.47 -7.80 -6.57
CA LEU A 77 -2.10 -8.61 -7.74
C LEU A 77 -1.96 -10.10 -7.40
N ASN A 78 -2.48 -10.50 -6.23
CA ASN A 78 -2.51 -11.86 -5.73
C ASN A 78 -3.81 -12.10 -4.92
N ASN A 79 -4.00 -13.33 -4.43
CA ASN A 79 -5.21 -13.74 -3.72
C ASN A 79 -5.22 -13.41 -2.21
N LEU A 80 -4.40 -12.47 -1.73
CA LEU A 80 -4.35 -12.14 -0.30
C LEU A 80 -5.72 -11.68 0.25
N ALA A 81 -6.47 -10.89 -0.52
CA ALA A 81 -7.80 -10.42 -0.12
C ALA A 81 -8.92 -11.43 -0.44
N PHE A 82 -8.63 -12.50 -1.18
CA PHE A 82 -9.64 -13.38 -1.76
C PHE A 82 -9.93 -14.60 -0.88
N THR A 83 -11.21 -14.98 -0.82
CA THR A 83 -11.69 -16.30 -0.40
C THR A 83 -12.90 -16.66 -1.26
N GLY A 84 -13.10 -17.96 -1.51
CA GLY A 84 -14.25 -18.45 -2.27
C GLY A 84 -15.57 -18.48 -1.47
N GLN A 85 -15.50 -18.29 -0.15
CA GLN A 85 -16.66 -18.37 0.74
C GLN A 85 -17.31 -16.98 0.91
N ARG A 86 -17.00 -16.25 1.98
CA ARG A 86 -17.56 -14.90 2.23
C ARG A 86 -16.55 -13.80 1.92
N LEU A 87 -16.84 -12.96 0.93
CA LEU A 87 -16.01 -11.81 0.56
C LEU A 87 -16.77 -10.50 0.80
N VAL A 88 -16.25 -9.67 1.71
CA VAL A 88 -16.87 -8.42 2.13
C VAL A 88 -16.23 -7.24 1.39
N ASN A 89 -16.99 -6.62 0.48
CA ASN A 89 -16.61 -5.39 -0.21
C ASN A 89 -16.84 -4.17 0.68
N THR A 90 -15.77 -3.59 1.19
CA THR A 90 -15.84 -2.46 2.14
C THR A 90 -15.97 -1.10 1.46
N CYS A 91 -15.96 -1.00 0.12
CA CYS A 91 -15.94 0.28 -0.61
C CYS A 91 -17.13 1.22 -0.33
N ARG A 92 -18.21 0.75 0.30
CA ARG A 92 -19.35 1.58 0.73
C ARG A 92 -19.29 2.03 2.21
N LEU A 93 -18.22 1.67 2.91
CA LEU A 93 -17.93 2.11 4.28
C LEU A 93 -16.91 3.25 4.20
N THR A 94 -17.40 4.47 3.95
CA THR A 94 -16.58 5.65 3.64
C THR A 94 -16.71 6.79 4.64
N HIS A 95 -17.32 6.56 5.79
CA HIS A 95 -17.40 7.55 6.86
C HIS A 95 -16.00 7.89 7.37
N TYR A 96 -15.73 9.17 7.55
CA TYR A 96 -14.52 9.66 8.18
C TYR A 96 -14.79 10.96 8.93
N PHE A 97 -13.90 11.29 9.86
CA PHE A 97 -13.79 12.63 10.41
C PHE A 97 -12.32 13.02 10.56
N VAL A 98 -12.05 14.33 10.50
CA VAL A 98 -10.73 14.91 10.71
C VAL A 98 -10.80 15.77 11.96
N GLY A 99 -9.97 15.43 12.95
CA GLY A 99 -9.91 16.12 14.22
C GLY A 99 -10.90 15.62 15.26
N PHE A 100 -10.47 15.66 16.54
CA PHE A 100 -11.36 15.44 17.68
C PHE A 100 -11.88 16.76 18.24
N GLN A 101 -13.19 16.83 18.45
CA GLN A 101 -13.86 18.01 19.01
C GLN A 101 -13.51 18.20 20.50
N SER A 102 -13.40 17.11 21.26
CA SER A 102 -13.10 17.13 22.70
C SER A 102 -11.70 16.62 22.99
N ASP A 103 -10.96 17.33 23.85
CA ASP A 103 -9.66 16.88 24.36
C ASP A 103 -9.76 15.60 25.18
N SER A 104 -10.95 15.27 25.71
CA SER A 104 -11.17 14.06 26.48
C SER A 104 -11.09 12.78 25.64
N MET A 105 -11.14 12.88 24.30
CA MET A 105 -11.05 11.73 23.38
C MET A 105 -9.61 11.30 23.10
N VAL A 106 -8.63 12.17 23.38
CA VAL A 106 -7.21 11.95 23.09
C VAL A 106 -6.36 12.04 24.35
N THR A 107 -5.22 11.36 24.35
CA THR A 107 -4.28 11.47 25.48
C THR A 107 -3.65 12.87 25.53
N PRO A 108 -3.13 13.32 26.69
CA PRO A 108 -2.50 14.64 26.81
C PRO A 108 -1.42 14.93 25.76
N ALA A 109 -0.65 13.91 25.36
CA ALA A 109 0.38 14.02 24.33
C ALA A 109 -0.16 14.40 22.94
N TYR A 110 -1.45 14.13 22.68
CA TYR A 110 -2.10 14.39 21.40
C TYR A 110 -3.08 15.57 21.42
N GLN A 111 -3.38 16.19 22.56
CA GLN A 111 -4.32 17.33 22.63
C GLN A 111 -3.96 18.46 21.65
N LYS A 112 -2.68 18.84 21.58
CA LYS A 112 -2.18 19.88 20.64
C LYS A 112 -2.21 19.44 19.17
N LYS A 113 -2.35 18.14 18.89
CA LYS A 113 -2.35 17.55 17.55
C LYS A 113 -3.70 16.90 17.22
N LYS A 114 -4.72 17.05 18.06
CA LYS A 114 -5.98 16.32 17.92
C LYS A 114 -6.65 16.56 16.57
N ASN A 115 -6.47 17.76 16.01
CA ASN A 115 -6.98 18.19 14.70
C ASN A 115 -6.23 17.55 13.52
N ARG A 116 -5.13 16.83 13.77
CA ARG A 116 -4.35 16.09 12.77
C ARG A 116 -4.67 14.60 12.75
N LEU A 117 -5.55 14.13 13.64
CA LEU A 117 -5.97 12.74 13.70
C LEU A 117 -7.16 12.52 12.77
N ILE A 118 -7.13 11.41 12.02
CA ILE A 118 -8.16 11.05 11.06
C ILE A 118 -8.69 9.68 11.42
N PHE A 119 -9.98 9.60 11.71
CA PHE A 119 -10.69 8.33 11.72
C PHE A 119 -11.29 8.10 10.34
N ALA A 120 -10.94 7.02 9.67
CA ALA A 120 -11.45 6.69 8.33
C ALA A 120 -11.87 5.23 8.26
N GLN A 121 -13.11 4.98 7.83
CA GLN A 121 -13.59 3.63 7.56
C GLN A 121 -12.81 2.95 6.43
N ALA A 122 -12.87 1.61 6.42
CA ALA A 122 -12.07 0.76 5.56
C ALA A 122 -12.24 1.00 4.06
N GLY A 123 -13.40 1.48 3.62
CA GLY A 123 -13.70 1.78 2.22
C GLY A 123 -13.21 3.13 1.73
N THR A 124 -12.74 4.02 2.62
CA THR A 124 -12.25 5.34 2.21
C THR A 124 -11.02 5.21 1.33
N GLN A 125 -11.08 5.72 0.10
CA GLN A 125 -9.94 5.74 -0.81
C GLN A 125 -8.90 6.77 -0.40
N VAL A 126 -7.63 6.49 -0.68
CA VAL A 126 -6.52 7.40 -0.35
C VAL A 126 -6.67 8.73 -1.09
N VAL A 127 -7.12 8.72 -2.34
CA VAL A 127 -7.39 9.94 -3.12
C VAL A 127 -8.47 10.80 -2.48
N ALA A 128 -9.60 10.20 -2.07
CA ALA A 128 -10.68 10.90 -1.38
C ALA A 128 -10.22 11.48 -0.02
N LEU A 129 -9.32 10.77 0.67
CA LEU A 129 -8.74 11.24 1.92
C LEU A 129 -7.78 12.42 1.70
N ASN A 130 -6.96 12.41 0.65
CA ASN A 130 -6.13 13.56 0.29
C ASN A 130 -6.98 14.82 0.04
N ASP A 131 -8.06 14.69 -0.73
CA ASP A 131 -9.01 15.78 -1.00
C ASP A 131 -9.65 16.33 0.28
N ALA A 132 -10.02 15.45 1.20
CA ALA A 132 -10.59 15.85 2.49
C ALA A 132 -9.57 16.61 3.35
N LEU A 133 -8.32 16.15 3.39
CA LEU A 133 -7.25 16.74 4.19
C LEU A 133 -6.81 18.11 3.65
N GLU A 134 -6.80 18.31 2.32
CA GLU A 134 -6.57 19.61 1.70
C GLU A 134 -7.61 20.65 2.12
N LYS A 135 -8.84 20.21 2.38
CA LYS A 135 -9.99 21.04 2.79
C LYS A 135 -10.15 21.13 4.31
N ALA A 136 -9.37 20.36 5.08
CA ALA A 136 -9.47 20.33 6.53
C ALA A 136 -9.26 21.71 7.18
N ARG A 137 -9.85 21.88 8.36
CA ARG A 137 -9.80 23.08 9.19
C ARG A 137 -9.59 22.68 10.65
N PRO A 138 -8.96 23.54 11.49
CA PRO A 138 -8.52 24.91 11.20
C PRO A 138 -7.25 24.99 10.31
N GLU A 139 -6.48 23.91 10.20
CA GLU A 139 -5.30 23.83 9.33
C GLU A 139 -5.52 22.83 8.19
N ARG A 140 -4.91 23.08 7.03
CA ARG A 140 -4.88 22.11 5.91
C ARG A 140 -3.85 21.02 6.22
N LEU A 141 -4.15 19.79 5.83
CA LEU A 141 -3.36 18.62 6.18
C LEU A 141 -2.98 17.79 4.96
N ALA A 142 -1.95 16.96 5.09
CA ALA A 142 -1.56 15.97 4.10
C ALA A 142 -1.18 14.66 4.77
N LEU A 143 -1.33 13.54 4.05
CA LEU A 143 -0.71 12.30 4.46
C LEU A 143 0.83 12.44 4.41
N PRO A 144 1.58 11.87 5.38
CA PRO A 144 3.04 11.98 5.39
C PRO A 144 3.70 11.40 4.14
N THR A 145 3.13 10.32 3.60
CA THR A 145 3.44 9.70 2.32
C THR A 145 2.25 8.84 1.86
N CYS A 146 2.23 8.45 0.59
CA CYS A 146 1.19 7.62 -0.03
C CYS A 146 1.77 6.80 -1.20
N GLY A 147 0.96 5.93 -1.80
CA GLY A 147 1.35 5.14 -2.96
C GLY A 147 1.61 6.00 -4.21
N ALA A 148 2.22 5.40 -5.24
CA ALA A 148 2.34 6.03 -6.56
C ALA A 148 0.97 6.25 -7.24
N SER A 149 -0.03 5.45 -6.84
CA SER A 149 -1.44 5.62 -7.19
C SER A 149 -2.35 5.49 -5.97
N ASN A 150 -3.30 6.41 -5.84
CA ASN A 150 -4.11 6.55 -4.62
C ASN A 150 -5.57 6.08 -4.77
N GLY A 151 -5.87 5.25 -5.77
CA GLY A 151 -7.19 4.61 -5.93
C GLY A 151 -7.48 3.48 -4.92
N GLN A 152 -6.46 3.04 -4.19
CA GLN A 152 -6.57 2.04 -3.13
C GLN A 152 -7.42 2.56 -1.97
N THR A 153 -8.16 1.67 -1.31
CA THR A 153 -8.74 1.95 0.01
C THR A 153 -7.65 2.04 1.06
N ILE A 154 -7.81 2.92 2.05
CA ILE A 154 -6.81 3.18 3.10
C ILE A 154 -6.43 1.94 3.91
N VAL A 155 -7.41 1.06 4.22
CA VAL A 155 -7.16 -0.21 4.91
C VAL A 155 -6.40 -1.17 4.00
N GLY A 156 -6.82 -1.31 2.74
CA GLY A 156 -6.10 -2.13 1.76
C GLY A 156 -4.64 -1.72 1.64
N ALA A 157 -4.39 -0.40 1.49
CA ALA A 157 -3.05 0.16 1.36
C ALA A 157 -2.17 -0.11 2.60
N THR A 158 -2.71 0.11 3.80
CA THR A 158 -1.95 -0.10 5.04
C THR A 158 -1.73 -1.58 5.34
N GLN A 159 -2.71 -2.46 5.10
CA GLN A 159 -2.58 -3.89 5.38
C GLN A 159 -1.53 -4.59 4.52
N THR A 160 -1.21 -4.07 3.33
CA THR A 160 -0.18 -4.66 2.44
C THR A 160 1.15 -3.92 2.44
N GLY A 161 1.26 -2.82 3.19
CA GLY A 161 2.52 -2.08 3.30
C GLY A 161 2.75 -1.00 2.24
N THR A 162 1.70 -0.48 1.59
CA THR A 162 1.83 0.59 0.57
C THR A 162 2.70 1.74 1.06
N HIS A 163 3.50 2.30 0.16
CA HIS A 163 4.52 3.31 0.46
C HIS A 163 4.72 4.26 -0.73
N GLY A 164 5.34 5.41 -0.46
CA GLY A 164 5.98 6.22 -1.49
C GLY A 164 7.48 5.95 -1.56
N SER A 165 8.26 6.83 -2.18
CA SER A 165 9.73 6.82 -2.07
C SER A 165 10.24 7.83 -1.04
N ALA A 166 9.48 8.01 0.04
CA ALA A 166 9.75 9.03 1.06
C ALA A 166 10.68 8.50 2.15
N HIS A 167 11.99 8.63 1.93
CA HIS A 167 13.05 8.04 2.76
C HIS A 167 13.02 8.45 4.25
N ALA A 168 12.37 9.58 4.59
CA ALA A 168 12.29 10.09 5.96
C ALA A 168 11.02 9.65 6.74
N TYR A 169 9.97 9.16 6.07
CA TYR A 169 8.65 8.92 6.67
C TYR A 169 8.27 7.43 6.80
N GLY A 170 8.84 6.58 5.95
CA GLY A 170 8.53 5.14 5.91
C GLY A 170 7.22 4.84 5.19
N PRO A 171 6.73 3.59 5.19
CA PRO A 171 5.50 3.22 4.47
C PRO A 171 4.25 3.73 5.20
N MET A 172 3.09 3.71 4.54
CA MET A 172 1.81 4.17 5.11
C MET A 172 1.45 3.56 6.48
N PRO A 173 1.75 2.28 6.77
CA PRO A 173 1.58 1.67 8.09
C PRO A 173 2.25 2.42 9.26
N ASN A 174 3.27 3.23 9.02
CA ASN A 174 4.01 3.92 10.08
C ASN A 174 3.22 5.07 10.73
N TYR A 175 2.21 5.61 10.04
CA TYR A 175 1.38 6.69 10.58
C TYR A 175 -0.02 6.24 11.00
N VAL A 176 -0.28 4.92 11.04
CA VAL A 176 -1.42 4.36 11.75
C VAL A 176 -1.19 4.52 13.26
N ARG A 177 -2.25 4.88 13.98
CA ARG A 177 -2.25 5.13 15.44
C ARG A 177 -3.20 4.22 16.20
N ALA A 178 -4.30 3.82 15.58
CA ALA A 178 -5.21 2.81 16.10
C ALA A 178 -5.93 2.06 14.97
N LEU A 179 -6.39 0.85 15.26
CA LEU A 179 -7.25 0.06 14.38
C LEU A 179 -8.58 -0.22 15.09
N HIS A 180 -9.69 -0.01 14.41
CA HIS A 180 -10.99 -0.49 14.85
C HIS A 180 -11.33 -1.77 14.08
N ILE A 181 -11.31 -2.92 14.77
CA ILE A 181 -11.43 -4.25 14.15
C ILE A 181 -12.65 -4.97 14.69
N VAL A 182 -13.41 -5.62 13.82
CA VAL A 182 -14.43 -6.63 14.17
C VAL A 182 -13.79 -8.01 14.07
N ALA A 183 -13.75 -8.74 15.18
CA ALA A 183 -13.12 -10.05 15.30
C ALA A 183 -14.15 -11.10 15.77
N GLU A 184 -13.66 -12.15 16.43
CA GLU A 184 -14.45 -13.34 16.81
C GLU A 184 -15.76 -12.99 17.55
N GLY A 185 -16.84 -13.72 17.25
CA GLY A 185 -18.17 -13.49 17.81
C GLY A 185 -18.84 -12.19 17.33
N GLY A 186 -18.23 -11.50 16.37
CA GLY A 186 -18.61 -10.14 16.00
C GLY A 186 -18.34 -9.12 17.12
N GLU A 187 -17.42 -9.42 18.03
CA GLU A 187 -16.87 -8.46 18.99
C GLU A 187 -15.91 -7.50 18.30
N HIS A 188 -15.70 -6.33 18.87
CA HIS A 188 -14.94 -5.29 18.20
C HIS A 188 -14.07 -4.46 19.14
N TYR A 189 -12.87 -4.16 18.65
CA TYR A 189 -11.75 -3.69 19.45
C TYR A 189 -11.16 -2.43 18.84
N LEU A 190 -10.85 -1.46 19.68
CA LEU A 190 -9.97 -0.36 19.33
C LEU A 190 -8.56 -0.71 19.81
N ILE A 191 -7.69 -1.09 18.87
CA ILE A 191 -6.32 -1.53 19.16
C ILE A 191 -5.37 -0.36 18.95
N GLN A 192 -4.56 -0.04 19.96
CA GLN A 192 -3.49 0.97 19.89
C GLN A 192 -2.23 0.49 20.62
N LYS A 193 -1.13 1.24 20.47
CA LYS A 193 0.08 1.01 21.25
C LYS A 193 -0.13 1.33 22.72
N ARG A 194 0.35 0.46 23.61
CA ARG A 194 0.49 0.71 25.05
C ARG A 194 1.60 1.72 25.34
N GLY A 195 2.72 1.63 24.62
CA GLY A 195 3.86 2.54 24.84
C GLY A 195 3.66 3.95 24.27
N ALA A 196 2.66 4.15 23.41
CA ALA A 196 2.37 5.43 22.79
C ALA A 196 0.85 5.58 22.50
N PRO A 197 0.01 5.61 23.55
CA PRO A 197 -1.43 5.68 23.40
C PRO A 197 -1.86 7.02 22.82
N VAL A 198 -2.80 7.00 21.86
CA VAL A 198 -3.26 8.20 21.15
C VAL A 198 -4.62 8.64 21.62
N VAL A 199 -5.53 7.69 21.80
CA VAL A 199 -6.89 7.94 22.24
C VAL A 199 -7.12 7.44 23.65
N THR A 200 -8.15 7.97 24.30
CA THR A 200 -8.58 7.53 25.62
C THR A 200 -9.71 6.51 25.53
N LYS A 201 -10.09 5.93 26.68
CA LYS A 201 -11.29 5.10 26.82
C LYS A 201 -12.56 5.81 26.32
N ASN A 202 -12.67 7.13 26.46
CA ASN A 202 -13.86 7.87 25.99
C ASN A 202 -14.09 7.70 24.49
N PHE A 203 -13.02 7.62 23.69
CA PHE A 203 -13.17 7.36 22.26
C PHE A 203 -13.56 5.91 21.99
N ALA A 204 -13.00 4.95 22.74
CA ALA A 204 -13.43 3.56 22.66
C ALA A 204 -14.93 3.41 23.01
N ASP A 205 -15.39 4.09 24.07
CA ASP A 205 -16.79 4.13 24.49
C ASP A 205 -17.68 4.80 23.44
N TYR A 206 -17.20 5.87 22.78
CA TYR A 206 -17.89 6.48 21.64
C TYR A 206 -18.07 5.49 20.48
N LEU A 207 -17.09 4.62 20.21
CA LEU A 207 -17.20 3.54 19.22
C LEU A 207 -18.02 2.35 19.72
N GLY A 208 -18.24 2.23 21.03
CA GLY A 208 -18.78 1.05 21.70
C GLY A 208 -17.83 -0.15 21.68
N ALA A 209 -16.53 0.09 21.50
CA ALA A 209 -15.51 -0.96 21.30
C ALA A 209 -14.69 -1.19 22.58
N GLU A 210 -14.15 -2.40 22.72
CA GLU A 210 -13.18 -2.68 23.79
C GLU A 210 -11.82 -2.05 23.44
N LEU A 211 -11.26 -1.25 24.35
CA LEU A 211 -9.92 -0.67 24.19
C LEU A 211 -8.84 -1.74 24.47
N ARG A 212 -7.97 -1.99 23.49
CA ARG A 212 -6.83 -2.90 23.61
C ARG A 212 -5.53 -2.13 23.40
N GLU A 213 -4.78 -1.94 24.48
CA GLU A 213 -3.47 -1.30 24.45
C GLU A 213 -2.38 -2.36 24.47
N ASP A 214 -1.83 -2.70 23.30
CA ASP A 214 -0.88 -3.80 23.16
C ASP A 214 0.04 -3.53 21.97
N ASP A 215 1.34 -3.38 22.24
CA ASP A 215 2.33 -3.01 21.22
C ASP A 215 2.56 -4.15 20.21
N GLU A 216 2.58 -5.41 20.65
CA GLU A 216 2.82 -6.55 19.77
C GLU A 216 1.59 -6.82 18.90
N LEU A 217 0.40 -6.83 19.50
CA LEU A 217 -0.85 -6.97 18.75
C LEU A 217 -1.05 -5.81 17.77
N PHE A 218 -0.82 -4.57 18.19
CA PHE A 218 -0.92 -3.41 17.30
C PHE A 218 0.04 -3.54 16.12
N SER A 219 1.33 -3.81 16.38
CA SER A 219 2.31 -3.88 15.31
C SER A 219 2.12 -5.07 14.38
N ALA A 220 1.54 -6.17 14.86
CA ALA A 220 1.14 -7.30 14.02
C ALA A 220 -0.10 -6.98 13.18
N ALA A 221 -1.14 -6.38 13.78
CA ALA A 221 -2.41 -6.10 13.12
C ALA A 221 -2.35 -4.97 12.09
N VAL A 222 -1.45 -4.00 12.22
CA VAL A 222 -1.31 -2.89 11.26
C VAL A 222 -0.84 -3.36 9.88
N VAL A 223 0.08 -4.32 9.82
CA VAL A 223 0.36 -5.12 8.61
C VAL A 223 -0.14 -6.54 8.87
N GLY A 224 -1.45 -6.61 9.13
CA GLY A 224 -2.13 -7.82 9.56
C GLY A 224 -2.61 -8.70 8.42
N LEU A 225 -2.41 -8.28 7.16
CA LEU A 225 -2.86 -9.00 5.98
C LEU A 225 -4.35 -9.38 6.05
N GLY A 226 -5.19 -8.56 6.69
CA GLY A 226 -6.62 -8.81 6.93
C GLY A 226 -6.95 -10.01 7.84
N SER A 227 -5.97 -10.57 8.55
CA SER A 227 -6.09 -11.88 9.24
C SER A 227 -6.48 -11.81 10.72
N PHE A 228 -6.51 -10.62 11.31
CA PHE A 228 -6.91 -10.40 12.71
C PHE A 228 -8.41 -10.15 12.86
N GLY A 229 -9.15 -10.06 11.75
CA GLY A 229 -10.56 -9.66 11.73
C GLY A 229 -10.84 -8.70 10.59
N LEU A 230 -12.10 -8.26 10.49
CA LEU A 230 -12.51 -7.26 9.52
C LEU A 230 -12.25 -5.87 10.10
N ILE A 231 -11.25 -5.17 9.55
CA ILE A 231 -10.97 -3.78 9.96
C ILE A 231 -12.15 -2.92 9.50
N HIS A 232 -12.81 -2.28 10.47
CA HIS A 232 -13.89 -1.33 10.23
C HIS A 232 -13.33 0.06 9.89
N ALA A 233 -12.31 0.51 10.62
CA ALA A 233 -11.69 1.81 10.44
C ALA A 233 -10.24 1.86 10.95
N VAL A 234 -9.50 2.84 10.47
CA VAL A 234 -8.16 3.19 10.99
C VAL A 234 -8.17 4.60 11.57
N LEU A 235 -7.34 4.81 12.58
CA LEU A 235 -6.95 6.13 13.05
C LEU A 235 -5.55 6.45 12.53
N LEU A 236 -5.38 7.56 11.83
CA LEU A 236 -4.12 8.01 11.23
C LEU A 236 -3.67 9.35 11.84
N GLU A 237 -2.37 9.62 11.82
CA GLU A 237 -1.82 10.96 12.07
C GLU A 237 -1.36 11.60 10.76
N ALA A 238 -2.02 12.70 10.34
CA ALA A 238 -1.57 13.53 9.23
C ALA A 238 -0.52 14.57 9.68
N VAL A 239 0.07 15.23 8.69
CA VAL A 239 0.99 16.36 8.87
C VAL A 239 0.38 17.64 8.33
N PRO A 240 0.87 18.83 8.75
CA PRO A 240 0.52 20.08 8.08
C PRO A 240 0.76 19.99 6.57
N MET A 241 -0.12 20.64 5.80
CA MET A 241 -0.02 20.71 4.35
C MET A 241 1.36 21.17 3.88
N PHE A 242 1.85 20.56 2.81
CA PHE A 242 3.08 20.93 2.12
C PHE A 242 2.91 20.76 0.62
N GLY A 243 3.79 21.41 -0.16
CA GLY A 243 3.83 21.25 -1.60
C GLY A 243 4.97 20.34 -2.03
N LEU A 244 4.83 19.76 -3.22
CA LEU A 244 5.84 18.92 -3.86
C LEU A 244 6.16 19.45 -5.26
N GLY A 245 7.45 19.64 -5.54
CA GLY A 245 7.97 20.00 -6.85
C GLY A 245 8.55 18.77 -7.54
N ARG A 246 7.86 18.26 -8.57
CA ARG A 246 8.27 17.11 -9.37
C ARG A 246 9.30 17.52 -10.41
N TRP A 247 10.37 16.74 -10.54
CA TRP A 247 11.37 16.87 -11.60
C TRP A 247 11.77 15.49 -12.11
N VAL A 248 11.90 15.36 -13.43
CA VAL A 248 12.23 14.08 -14.09
C VAL A 248 13.31 14.32 -15.15
N LYS A 249 14.35 13.49 -15.13
CA LYS A 249 15.46 13.55 -16.09
C LYS A 249 15.87 12.16 -16.56
N GLN A 250 16.06 12.04 -17.87
CA GLN A 250 16.61 10.84 -18.51
C GLN A 250 18.13 10.95 -18.67
N VAL A 251 18.83 9.91 -18.25
CA VAL A 251 20.30 9.82 -18.15
C VAL A 251 20.79 8.42 -18.53
N ASP A 252 22.10 8.25 -18.66
CA ASP A 252 22.69 6.92 -18.80
C ASP A 252 22.73 6.19 -17.46
N PHE A 253 22.60 4.86 -17.49
CA PHE A 253 22.63 4.03 -16.29
C PHE A 253 23.93 4.19 -15.46
N PRO A 254 25.15 4.27 -16.05
CA PRO A 254 26.37 4.49 -15.28
C PRO A 254 26.33 5.76 -14.42
N SER A 255 25.61 6.81 -14.85
CA SER A 255 25.50 8.06 -14.12
C SER A 255 24.69 7.95 -12.83
N VAL A 256 23.85 6.92 -12.68
CA VAL A 256 22.97 6.73 -11.50
C VAL A 256 23.41 5.61 -10.58
N GLN A 257 24.47 4.86 -10.93
CA GLN A 257 24.92 3.72 -10.13
C GLN A 257 25.29 4.11 -8.69
N ASN A 258 25.99 5.23 -8.50
CA ASN A 258 26.32 5.70 -7.15
C ASN A 258 25.05 6.01 -6.34
N ALA A 259 24.07 6.66 -6.97
CA ALA A 259 22.82 7.00 -6.32
C ALA A 259 21.95 5.76 -6.01
N ILE A 260 22.02 4.71 -6.83
CA ILE A 260 21.33 3.45 -6.55
C ILE A 260 22.08 2.68 -5.44
N TYR A 261 23.37 2.42 -5.62
CA TYR A 261 24.09 1.46 -4.77
C TYR A 261 24.49 2.04 -3.42
N ASN A 262 24.70 3.35 -3.33
CA ASN A 262 25.15 4.03 -2.12
C ASN A 262 24.11 5.02 -1.57
N PHE A 263 22.94 5.15 -2.21
CA PHE A 263 21.92 6.15 -1.89
C PHE A 263 22.48 7.59 -1.80
N ASP A 264 23.37 7.92 -2.75
CA ASP A 264 24.07 9.20 -2.82
C ASP A 264 23.75 9.94 -4.14
N PRO A 265 22.94 11.01 -4.11
CA PRO A 265 22.49 11.73 -5.30
C PRO A 265 23.55 12.68 -5.88
N LYS A 266 24.75 12.75 -5.30
CA LYS A 266 25.79 13.69 -5.71
C LYS A 266 26.11 13.60 -7.20
N GLY A 267 26.19 14.76 -7.84
CA GLY A 267 26.55 14.85 -9.26
C GLY A 267 25.40 14.56 -10.25
N LEU A 268 24.19 14.24 -9.77
CA LEU A 268 23.02 14.05 -10.65
C LEU A 268 22.44 15.37 -11.19
N GLY A 269 22.81 16.50 -10.59
CA GLY A 269 22.29 17.83 -10.96
C GLY A 269 20.80 17.97 -10.63
N LEU A 270 20.39 17.51 -9.44
CA LEU A 270 19.01 17.65 -8.98
C LEU A 270 18.66 19.12 -8.69
N PRO A 271 17.37 19.52 -8.75
CA PRO A 271 16.96 20.87 -8.37
C PRO A 271 17.35 21.29 -6.95
N SER A 272 17.42 20.34 -6.03
CA SER A 272 17.84 20.52 -4.64
C SER A 272 19.36 20.41 -4.41
N GLY A 273 20.15 20.29 -5.48
CA GLY A 273 21.60 20.07 -5.42
C GLY A 273 21.93 18.66 -4.94
N ASP A 274 22.93 18.53 -4.07
CA ASP A 274 23.37 17.25 -3.51
C ASP A 274 22.52 16.80 -2.28
N LYS A 275 21.47 17.55 -1.93
CA LYS A 275 20.56 17.16 -0.83
C LYS A 275 19.61 16.07 -1.31
N LEU A 276 19.33 15.11 -0.43
CA LEU A 276 18.30 14.11 -0.70
C LEU A 276 16.91 14.78 -0.81
N PRO A 277 16.19 14.55 -1.91
CA PRO A 277 14.83 15.08 -2.08
C PRO A 277 13.85 14.31 -1.19
N TRP A 278 12.65 14.86 -0.99
CA TRP A 278 11.60 14.21 -0.18
C TRP A 278 11.23 12.83 -0.76
N HIS A 279 11.19 12.71 -2.09
CA HIS A 279 11.03 11.46 -2.82
C HIS A 279 12.17 11.30 -3.81
N PHE A 280 12.86 10.15 -3.78
CA PHE A 280 13.93 9.82 -4.72
C PHE A 280 13.67 8.46 -5.37
N GLU A 281 13.54 8.44 -6.69
CA GLU A 281 13.33 7.20 -7.45
C GLU A 281 14.23 7.19 -8.69
N VAL A 282 14.77 6.02 -8.99
CA VAL A 282 15.48 5.75 -10.24
C VAL A 282 14.82 4.58 -10.96
N VAL A 283 14.36 4.78 -12.19
CA VAL A 283 13.77 3.74 -13.04
C VAL A 283 14.75 3.41 -14.16
N VAL A 284 15.06 2.13 -14.31
CA VAL A 284 16.05 1.63 -15.27
C VAL A 284 15.37 0.68 -16.25
N ASN A 285 15.62 0.88 -17.54
CA ASN A 285 15.41 -0.14 -18.55
C ASN A 285 16.55 -1.16 -18.45
N PRO A 286 16.30 -2.42 -18.03
CA PRO A 286 17.37 -3.38 -17.78
C PRO A 286 18.18 -3.74 -19.04
N TYR A 287 17.66 -3.41 -20.23
CA TYR A 287 18.28 -3.71 -21.52
C TYR A 287 19.11 -2.56 -22.09
N LEU A 288 19.03 -1.35 -21.52
CA LEU A 288 19.68 -0.13 -22.02
C LEU A 288 20.62 0.48 -20.95
N ARG A 289 21.64 -0.28 -20.55
CA ARG A 289 22.53 0.03 -19.43
C ARG A 289 23.90 0.63 -19.82
N GLY A 290 24.21 0.71 -21.12
CA GLY A 290 25.49 1.20 -21.64
C GLY A 290 25.56 2.73 -21.81
N PRO A 291 26.77 3.29 -21.99
CA PRO A 291 26.96 4.70 -22.32
C PRO A 291 26.21 5.11 -23.59
N GLY A 292 25.55 6.28 -23.56
CA GLY A 292 24.78 6.81 -24.68
C GLY A 292 23.42 6.16 -24.92
N GLN A 293 23.06 5.08 -24.18
CA GLN A 293 21.79 4.39 -24.36
C GLN A 293 20.62 5.06 -23.63
N ARG A 294 20.90 5.93 -22.64
CA ARG A 294 19.92 6.75 -21.91
C ARG A 294 18.74 5.98 -21.32
N GLY A 295 18.98 4.75 -20.87
CA GLY A 295 17.96 3.86 -20.32
C GLY A 295 17.61 4.08 -18.85
N ALA A 296 18.12 5.14 -18.20
CA ALA A 296 17.82 5.44 -16.80
C ALA A 296 17.06 6.76 -16.65
N PHE A 297 16.14 6.80 -15.68
CA PHE A 297 15.29 7.94 -15.40
C PHE A 297 15.30 8.25 -13.92
N ILE A 298 15.61 9.49 -13.57
CA ILE A 298 15.56 9.99 -12.21
C ILE A 298 14.22 10.72 -12.06
N ARG A 299 13.41 10.34 -11.08
CA ARG A 299 12.21 11.07 -10.68
C ARG A 299 12.35 11.49 -9.22
N VAL A 300 12.26 12.80 -8.98
CA VAL A 300 12.35 13.37 -7.63
C VAL A 300 11.17 14.28 -7.35
N TYR A 301 10.84 14.38 -6.06
CA TYR A 301 9.94 15.41 -5.56
C TYR A 301 10.59 16.13 -4.39
N ASP A 302 10.78 17.44 -4.52
CA ASP A 302 11.26 18.30 -3.43
C ASP A 302 10.09 18.91 -2.67
N LYS A 303 10.18 18.89 -1.34
CA LYS A 303 9.17 19.46 -0.45
C LYS A 303 9.34 20.97 -0.34
N PHE A 304 8.25 21.72 -0.49
CA PHE A 304 8.21 23.16 -0.22
C PHE A 304 7.05 23.52 0.72
N VAL A 305 7.19 24.65 1.40
CA VAL A 305 6.18 25.16 2.34
C VAL A 305 5.05 25.85 1.58
N ILE A 306 3.81 25.52 1.93
CA ILE A 306 2.62 26.27 1.51
C ILE A 306 2.21 27.13 2.72
N LYS A 307 2.23 28.46 2.60
CA LYS A 307 1.91 29.32 3.74
C LYS A 307 0.39 29.31 3.99
N ALA A 308 0.01 29.58 5.23
CA ALA A 308 -1.39 29.76 5.57
C ALA A 308 -1.99 30.90 4.74
N GLY A 309 -3.14 30.65 4.11
CA GLY A 309 -3.81 31.62 3.23
C GLY A 309 -3.47 31.47 1.74
N ASP A 310 -2.28 30.96 1.40
CA ASP A 310 -1.87 30.79 -0.01
C ASP A 310 -2.81 29.82 -0.74
N PRO A 311 -3.10 30.03 -2.03
CA PRO A 311 -3.80 29.04 -2.84
C PRO A 311 -2.98 27.75 -2.95
N LEU A 312 -3.66 26.60 -3.01
CA LEU A 312 -2.97 25.33 -3.24
C LEU A 312 -2.42 25.28 -4.68
N PRO A 313 -1.17 24.85 -4.88
CA PRO A 313 -0.59 24.68 -6.20
C PRO A 313 -1.37 23.60 -6.97
N ARG A 314 -1.68 23.88 -8.24
CA ARG A 314 -2.32 22.92 -9.14
C ARG A 314 -1.32 22.48 -10.18
N ILE A 315 -1.34 21.19 -10.49
CA ILE A 315 -0.58 20.65 -11.62
C ILE A 315 -1.28 21.16 -12.89
N PRO A 316 -0.55 21.77 -13.84
CA PRO A 316 -1.14 22.20 -15.09
C PRO A 316 -1.80 21.01 -15.81
N VAL A 317 -2.84 21.28 -16.59
CA VAL A 317 -3.49 20.26 -17.40
C VAL A 317 -3.10 20.53 -18.84
N GLY A 318 -2.12 19.77 -19.33
CA GLY A 318 -1.66 19.86 -20.71
C GLY A 318 -2.72 19.37 -21.72
N PRO A 319 -2.50 19.63 -23.02
CA PRO A 319 -3.37 19.12 -24.08
C PRO A 319 -3.53 17.60 -23.96
N GLY A 320 -4.78 17.12 -23.80
CA GLY A 320 -5.08 15.70 -23.59
C GLY A 320 -5.22 15.25 -22.13
N GLY A 321 -5.17 16.16 -21.14
CA GLY A 321 -5.62 15.88 -19.77
C GLY A 321 -4.65 15.09 -18.88
N LEU A 322 -3.41 14.86 -19.31
CA LEU A 322 -2.49 13.89 -18.71
C LEU A 322 -1.11 14.49 -18.39
N GLU A 323 -1.02 15.33 -17.36
CA GLU A 323 0.28 15.81 -16.82
C GLU A 323 0.76 15.01 -15.60
N ASN A 324 -0.03 14.08 -15.08
CA ASN A 324 0.40 13.21 -13.99
C ASN A 324 1.26 12.08 -14.54
N SER A 325 2.41 11.85 -13.89
CA SER A 325 3.17 10.61 -14.10
C SER A 325 2.29 9.44 -13.68
N ARG A 326 2.20 8.40 -14.51
CA ARG A 326 1.36 7.24 -14.20
C ARG A 326 2.07 6.29 -13.25
N ASP A 327 1.28 5.49 -12.55
CA ASP A 327 1.76 4.32 -11.81
C ASP A 327 2.53 3.38 -12.76
N LEU A 328 3.69 2.88 -12.34
CA LEU A 328 4.50 2.01 -13.17
C LEU A 328 3.80 0.67 -13.45
N VAL A 329 2.86 0.23 -12.61
CA VAL A 329 2.02 -0.95 -12.91
C VAL A 329 1.22 -0.77 -14.22
N THR A 330 0.98 0.48 -14.65
CA THR A 330 0.30 0.78 -15.93
C THR A 330 1.18 0.65 -17.18
N ILE A 331 2.50 0.47 -17.02
CA ILE A 331 3.46 0.28 -18.15
C ILE A 331 3.19 -0.99 -18.95
N GLY A 332 2.39 -1.92 -18.41
CA GLY A 332 2.19 -3.23 -19.01
C GLY A 332 1.55 -3.27 -20.40
N GLY A 333 0.64 -2.35 -20.76
CA GLY A 333 -0.35 -2.56 -21.83
C GLY A 333 0.11 -2.92 -23.25
N LEU A 334 1.42 -3.02 -23.54
CA LEU A 334 1.96 -3.28 -24.88
C LEU A 334 2.69 -4.63 -25.08
N PHE A 335 2.96 -5.42 -24.02
CA PHE A 335 3.98 -6.48 -24.11
C PHE A 335 3.48 -7.92 -24.19
N THR A 336 2.17 -8.18 -24.25
CA THR A 336 1.65 -9.56 -24.29
C THR A 336 2.06 -10.32 -25.55
N ASP A 337 2.12 -9.62 -26.68
CA ASP A 337 2.27 -10.20 -28.02
C ASP A 337 3.57 -9.73 -28.71
N ALA A 338 4.42 -9.00 -28.00
CA ALA A 338 5.68 -8.50 -28.55
C ALA A 338 6.72 -9.63 -28.72
N VAL A 339 7.37 -9.65 -29.88
CA VAL A 339 8.56 -10.49 -30.13
C VAL A 339 9.69 -10.04 -29.18
N PRO A 340 10.47 -10.96 -28.56
CA PRO A 340 11.46 -10.62 -27.53
C PRO A 340 12.42 -9.48 -27.91
N ASP A 341 12.89 -9.46 -29.15
CA ASP A 341 13.85 -8.45 -29.63
C ASP A 341 13.30 -7.02 -29.65
N LEU A 342 11.97 -6.87 -29.67
CA LEU A 342 11.29 -5.56 -29.65
C LEU A 342 11.05 -5.04 -28.23
N ILE A 343 11.14 -5.91 -27.22
CA ILE A 343 10.83 -5.56 -25.82
C ILE A 343 11.72 -4.41 -25.31
N PRO A 344 13.05 -4.38 -25.52
CA PRO A 344 13.89 -3.28 -25.03
C PRO A 344 13.43 -1.89 -25.46
N GLY A 345 13.16 -1.70 -26.76
CA GLY A 345 12.75 -0.41 -27.32
C GLY A 345 11.31 -0.04 -26.96
N ALA A 346 10.39 -1.00 -26.98
CA ALA A 346 9.02 -0.75 -26.56
C ALA A 346 8.93 -0.41 -25.05
N LEU A 347 9.74 -1.06 -24.21
CA LEU A 347 9.86 -0.74 -22.79
C LEU A 347 10.38 0.67 -22.58
N GLN A 348 11.40 1.08 -23.35
CA GLN A 348 11.93 2.44 -23.30
C GLN A 348 10.84 3.49 -23.55
N GLY A 349 10.07 3.33 -24.65
CA GLY A 349 8.98 4.25 -24.98
C GLY A 349 7.88 4.30 -23.90
N GLN A 350 7.59 3.18 -23.24
CA GLN A 350 6.62 3.16 -22.13
C GLN A 350 7.12 3.88 -20.87
N ILE A 351 8.41 3.72 -20.53
CA ILE A 351 9.00 4.45 -19.39
C ILE A 351 8.98 5.96 -19.68
N GLU A 352 9.37 6.38 -20.88
CA GLU A 352 9.35 7.79 -21.31
C GLU A 352 7.94 8.40 -21.23
N ASN A 353 6.94 7.67 -21.73
CA ASN A 353 5.54 8.10 -21.68
C ASN A 353 4.95 8.14 -20.26
N SER A 354 5.43 7.27 -19.36
CA SER A 354 4.93 7.17 -17.99
C SER A 354 5.55 8.20 -17.06
N LEU A 355 6.87 8.40 -17.16
CA LEU A 355 7.61 9.33 -16.31
C LEU A 355 7.57 10.76 -16.82
N ARG A 356 7.55 10.95 -18.16
CA ARG A 356 7.50 12.25 -18.84
C ARG A 356 8.55 13.23 -18.31
N SER A 357 9.74 13.21 -18.92
CA SER A 357 10.82 14.18 -18.63
C SER A 357 10.26 15.59 -18.51
N THR A 358 10.62 16.31 -17.45
CA THR A 358 10.09 17.66 -17.21
C THR A 358 10.82 18.73 -18.02
N GLY A 359 11.80 18.36 -18.85
CA GLY A 359 12.57 19.30 -19.67
C GLY A 359 13.33 20.33 -18.84
N GLY A 360 13.65 20.02 -17.59
CA GLY A 360 14.29 20.94 -16.64
C GLY A 360 13.31 21.75 -15.78
N ALA A 361 12.00 21.74 -16.09
CA ALA A 361 10.99 22.40 -15.26
C ALA A 361 10.72 21.64 -13.95
N VAL A 362 10.28 22.37 -12.93
CA VAL A 362 9.78 21.81 -11.66
C VAL A 362 8.26 21.97 -11.63
N ILE A 363 7.54 20.85 -11.69
CA ILE A 363 6.07 20.85 -11.69
C ILE A 363 5.55 20.81 -10.26
N ARG A 364 4.92 21.90 -9.81
CA ARG A 364 4.45 22.07 -8.44
C ARG A 364 3.02 21.58 -8.26
N GLY A 365 2.76 20.88 -7.16
CA GLY A 365 1.43 20.41 -6.78
C GLY A 365 1.36 20.02 -5.30
N THR A 366 0.16 19.78 -4.80
CA THR A 366 -0.03 19.13 -3.49
C THR A 366 0.31 17.64 -3.59
N PRO A 367 0.54 16.93 -2.46
CA PRO A 367 0.70 15.48 -2.47
C PRO A 367 -0.47 14.77 -3.15
N GLY A 368 -1.71 15.20 -2.90
CA GLY A 368 -2.91 14.66 -3.54
C GLY A 368 -2.92 14.87 -5.05
N GLY A 369 -2.54 16.06 -5.52
CA GLY A 369 -2.43 16.34 -6.95
C GLY A 369 -1.35 15.52 -7.65
N GLN A 370 -0.17 15.37 -7.02
CA GLN A 370 0.98 14.68 -7.60
C GLN A 370 0.82 13.16 -7.70
N PHE A 371 0.06 12.57 -6.77
CA PHE A 371 -0.19 11.14 -6.66
C PHE A 371 -1.70 10.87 -6.72
N ASN A 372 -2.30 11.00 -7.90
CA ASN A 372 -3.73 10.75 -8.08
C ASN A 372 -4.03 9.25 -8.26
N ASP A 373 -5.27 8.87 -8.55
CA ASP A 373 -5.62 7.52 -8.98
C ASP A 373 -5.10 7.21 -10.39
N SER A 374 -5.20 5.94 -10.78
CA SER A 374 -4.71 5.44 -12.08
C SER A 374 -5.71 4.49 -12.71
N GLN A 375 -5.66 4.42 -14.03
CA GLN A 375 -6.52 3.56 -14.82
C GLN A 375 -6.15 2.07 -14.64
N PRO A 376 -7.11 1.15 -14.75
CA PRO A 376 -6.84 -0.29 -14.70
C PRO A 376 -5.93 -0.69 -15.87
N THR A 377 -5.13 -1.74 -15.64
CA THR A 377 -4.00 -2.09 -16.52
C THR A 377 -4.27 -3.28 -17.43
N ASN A 378 -5.49 -3.85 -17.38
CA ASN A 378 -5.97 -4.96 -18.21
C ASN A 378 -4.97 -6.13 -18.31
N GLY A 379 -4.63 -6.72 -17.17
CA GLY A 379 -3.74 -7.87 -17.03
C GLY A 379 -2.40 -7.54 -16.36
N GLY A 380 -2.29 -6.40 -15.67
CA GLY A 380 -1.04 -6.02 -15.01
C GLY A 380 -0.63 -6.96 -13.88
N THR A 381 0.68 -7.08 -13.70
CA THR A 381 1.33 -7.71 -12.55
C THR A 381 2.53 -6.86 -12.12
N SER A 382 3.09 -7.14 -10.95
CA SER A 382 4.29 -6.49 -10.46
C SER A 382 4.93 -7.40 -9.41
N MET A 383 6.25 -7.33 -9.31
CA MET A 383 7.03 -7.85 -8.20
C MET A 383 7.78 -6.68 -7.58
N GLU A 384 7.69 -6.52 -6.27
CA GLU A 384 8.46 -5.51 -5.55
C GLU A 384 9.17 -6.15 -4.38
N LEU A 385 10.49 -5.99 -4.38
CA LEU A 385 11.39 -6.48 -3.35
C LEU A 385 11.65 -5.37 -2.34
N GLY A 386 11.74 -5.70 -1.06
CA GLY A 386 12.39 -4.85 -0.06
C GLY A 386 13.73 -5.47 0.33
N VAL A 387 14.83 -4.73 0.20
CA VAL A 387 16.19 -5.19 0.53
C VAL A 387 16.93 -4.18 1.42
N ALA A 388 17.92 -4.68 2.17
CA ALA A 388 18.82 -3.84 2.96
C ALA A 388 19.69 -2.98 2.04
N ALA A 389 20.18 -1.84 2.54
CA ALA A 389 20.96 -0.90 1.73
C ALA A 389 22.27 -1.54 1.21
N GLU A 390 22.90 -2.36 2.05
CA GLU A 390 24.11 -3.12 1.74
C GLU A 390 23.92 -4.17 0.63
N ASP A 391 22.70 -4.67 0.45
CA ASP A 391 22.38 -5.74 -0.51
C ASP A 391 21.91 -5.20 -1.88
N VAL A 392 21.72 -3.88 -2.02
CA VAL A 392 21.13 -3.27 -3.23
C VAL A 392 21.93 -3.59 -4.48
N ARG A 393 23.26 -3.46 -4.42
CA ARG A 393 24.13 -3.73 -5.57
C ARG A 393 24.01 -5.17 -6.04
N ALA A 394 24.20 -6.12 -5.12
CA ALA A 394 24.14 -7.55 -5.44
C ALA A 394 22.75 -7.95 -5.95
N THR A 395 21.69 -7.36 -5.39
CA THR A 395 20.32 -7.57 -5.85
C THR A 395 20.12 -7.05 -7.28
N ALA A 396 20.57 -5.84 -7.58
CA ALA A 396 20.48 -5.25 -8.92
C ALA A 396 21.26 -6.07 -9.96
N GLU A 397 22.47 -6.50 -9.63
CA GLU A 397 23.30 -7.35 -10.48
C GLU A 397 22.63 -8.70 -10.76
N ALA A 398 22.03 -9.34 -9.76
CA ALA A 398 21.28 -10.58 -9.93
C ALA A 398 20.05 -10.39 -10.83
N ILE A 399 19.30 -9.30 -10.66
CA ILE A 399 18.17 -8.95 -11.54
C ILE A 399 18.65 -8.79 -12.97
N PHE A 400 19.72 -8.01 -13.18
CA PHE A 400 20.23 -7.74 -14.51
C PHE A 400 20.76 -9.00 -15.21
N GLN A 401 21.46 -9.86 -14.48
CA GLN A 401 21.90 -11.15 -15.01
C GLN A 401 20.72 -12.01 -15.48
N VAL A 402 19.62 -12.02 -14.73
CA VAL A 402 18.40 -12.73 -15.15
C VAL A 402 17.79 -12.08 -16.39
N THR A 403 17.69 -10.74 -16.45
CA THR A 403 17.11 -10.06 -17.61
C THR A 403 17.97 -10.20 -18.87
N ASP A 404 19.29 -10.33 -18.73
CA ASP A 404 20.20 -10.58 -19.86
C ASP A 404 19.97 -11.98 -20.48
N GLN A 405 19.53 -12.94 -19.67
CA GLN A 405 19.27 -14.32 -20.09
C GLN A 405 17.81 -14.57 -20.47
N HIS A 406 16.88 -13.80 -19.89
CA HIS A 406 15.45 -13.99 -20.03
C HIS A 406 14.75 -12.63 -20.18
N VAL A 407 14.50 -12.24 -21.42
CA VAL A 407 13.87 -10.95 -21.75
C VAL A 407 12.37 -10.98 -21.42
N PHE A 408 11.89 -10.00 -20.65
CA PHE A 408 10.49 -9.69 -20.39
C PHE A 408 10.24 -8.19 -20.16
N GLY A 409 9.02 -7.72 -20.40
CA GLY A 409 8.67 -6.30 -20.37
C GLY A 409 8.43 -5.76 -18.96
N ALA A 410 9.50 -5.55 -18.19
CA ALA A 410 9.44 -4.88 -16.89
C ALA A 410 10.66 -3.95 -16.69
N PRO A 411 10.45 -2.67 -16.31
CA PRO A 411 11.54 -1.83 -15.85
C PRO A 411 12.02 -2.28 -14.46
N VAL A 412 13.13 -1.74 -13.98
CA VAL A 412 13.62 -1.91 -12.60
C VAL A 412 13.59 -0.54 -11.92
N ALA A 413 12.65 -0.36 -10.99
CA ALA A 413 12.46 0.90 -10.26
C ALA A 413 13.00 0.79 -8.83
N PHE A 414 13.98 1.62 -8.50
CA PHE A 414 14.60 1.71 -7.18
C PHE A 414 14.00 2.88 -6.40
N ARG A 415 13.54 2.61 -5.18
CA ARG A 415 12.95 3.58 -4.25
C ARG A 415 13.53 3.39 -2.85
N TRP A 416 13.59 4.43 -2.04
CA TRP A 416 14.15 4.36 -0.69
C TRP A 416 13.13 4.81 0.34
N VAL A 417 12.94 3.96 1.34
CA VAL A 417 11.88 4.10 2.34
C VAL A 417 12.46 3.87 3.72
N LYS A 418 12.09 4.68 4.71
CA LYS A 418 12.48 4.44 6.10
C LYS A 418 11.98 3.08 6.56
N GLY A 419 12.83 2.35 7.29
CA GLY A 419 12.47 1.10 7.93
C GLY A 419 11.19 1.21 8.78
N SER A 420 10.36 0.17 8.75
CA SER A 420 9.11 0.05 9.47
C SER A 420 9.25 -0.89 10.66
N HIS A 421 8.60 -0.50 11.75
CA HIS A 421 8.53 -1.29 12.97
C HIS A 421 7.37 -2.30 12.97
N GLN A 422 6.47 -2.25 11.98
CA GLN A 422 5.37 -3.21 11.93
C GLN A 422 5.89 -4.61 11.61
N THR A 423 5.29 -5.62 12.23
CA THR A 423 5.92 -6.93 12.40
C THR A 423 6.26 -7.58 11.06
N LEU A 424 5.28 -7.64 10.14
CA LEU A 424 5.44 -8.16 8.78
C LEU A 424 5.52 -7.07 7.70
N SER A 425 5.89 -5.83 8.04
CA SER A 425 6.15 -4.84 6.98
C SER A 425 7.32 -5.29 6.10
N PHE A 426 7.15 -5.27 4.79
CA PHE A 426 8.25 -5.59 3.88
C PHE A 426 9.31 -4.46 3.85
N SER A 427 8.96 -3.23 4.21
CA SER A 427 9.91 -2.15 4.48
C SER A 427 10.66 -2.33 5.82
N ARG A 428 11.12 -3.53 6.18
CA ARG A 428 11.62 -3.84 7.54
C ARG A 428 13.08 -3.45 7.81
N PHE A 429 13.88 -3.18 6.79
CA PHE A 429 15.31 -2.95 6.93
C PHE A 429 15.59 -1.53 7.43
N THR A 430 16.55 -1.42 8.34
CA THR A 430 16.88 -0.17 9.05
C THR A 430 18.33 0.22 8.77
N PRO A 431 18.63 1.52 8.56
CA PRO A 431 17.71 2.66 8.68
C PRO A 431 16.76 2.81 7.48
N LEU A 432 17.11 2.24 6.33
CA LEU A 432 16.37 2.32 5.08
C LEU A 432 16.15 0.92 4.48
N THR A 433 15.03 0.76 3.81
CA THR A 433 14.78 -0.34 2.87
C THR A 433 14.83 0.23 1.46
N CYS A 434 15.62 -0.39 0.58
CA CYS A 434 15.50 -0.15 -0.85
C CYS A 434 14.39 -1.04 -1.40
N HIS A 435 13.42 -0.41 -2.04
CA HIS A 435 12.34 -1.07 -2.74
C HIS A 435 12.72 -1.18 -4.21
N ILE A 436 12.67 -2.39 -4.76
CA ILE A 436 13.01 -2.68 -6.15
C ILE A 436 11.77 -3.27 -6.82
N GLU A 437 11.06 -2.45 -7.59
CA GLU A 437 9.83 -2.82 -8.27
C GLU A 437 10.08 -3.15 -9.75
N MET A 438 9.44 -4.22 -10.22
CA MET A 438 9.45 -4.66 -11.61
C MET A 438 8.02 -4.87 -12.10
N PRO A 439 7.28 -3.81 -12.47
CA PRO A 439 5.92 -3.92 -12.98
C PRO A 439 5.90 -4.42 -14.43
N GLY A 440 4.86 -5.15 -14.82
CA GLY A 440 4.71 -5.66 -16.18
C GLY A 440 3.32 -6.21 -16.46
N ILE A 441 3.18 -6.98 -17.56
CA ILE A 441 1.96 -7.76 -17.81
C ILE A 441 2.11 -9.17 -17.29
N ASP A 442 1.01 -9.68 -16.76
CA ASP A 442 0.87 -11.05 -16.35
C ASP A 442 0.88 -12.02 -17.54
N SER A 443 2.06 -12.56 -17.79
CA SER A 443 2.35 -13.58 -18.79
C SER A 443 3.21 -14.67 -18.16
N SER A 444 3.24 -15.86 -18.78
CA SER A 444 4.15 -16.93 -18.35
C SER A 444 5.61 -16.48 -18.42
N ARG A 445 5.97 -15.65 -19.41
CA ARG A 445 7.31 -15.05 -19.54
C ARG A 445 7.66 -14.16 -18.35
N THR A 446 6.79 -13.23 -17.98
CA THR A 446 7.01 -12.34 -16.81
C THR A 446 7.10 -13.14 -15.50
N ARG A 447 6.17 -14.09 -15.29
CA ARG A 447 6.16 -14.94 -14.09
C ARG A 447 7.42 -15.80 -13.96
N ASN A 448 7.89 -16.37 -15.07
CA ASN A 448 9.16 -17.11 -15.10
C ASN A 448 10.34 -16.18 -14.77
N GLY A 449 10.34 -14.94 -15.27
CA GLY A 449 11.35 -13.93 -14.95
C GLY A 449 11.42 -13.65 -13.45
N TYR A 450 10.26 -13.38 -12.81
CA TYR A 450 10.20 -13.19 -11.35
C TYR A 450 10.71 -14.43 -10.59
N GLN A 451 10.32 -15.63 -11.02
CA GLN A 451 10.79 -16.87 -10.41
C GLN A 451 12.31 -17.04 -10.51
N MET A 452 12.90 -16.76 -11.68
CA MET A 452 14.35 -16.80 -11.89
C MET A 452 15.08 -15.78 -11.00
N ILE A 453 14.51 -14.57 -10.82
CA ILE A 453 15.06 -13.54 -9.94
C ILE A 453 15.05 -14.03 -8.48
N TRP A 454 13.91 -14.49 -7.96
CA TRP A 454 13.85 -15.00 -6.59
C TRP A 454 14.85 -16.14 -6.35
N GLN A 455 14.96 -17.07 -7.30
CA GLN A 455 15.95 -18.16 -7.24
C GLN A 455 17.40 -17.65 -7.27
N ALA A 456 17.70 -16.62 -8.05
CA ALA A 456 19.02 -16.02 -8.09
C ALA A 456 19.38 -15.37 -6.74
N LEU A 457 18.44 -14.64 -6.12
CA LEU A 457 18.62 -14.04 -4.80
C LEU A 457 18.79 -15.11 -3.72
N ASP A 458 17.97 -16.16 -3.73
CA ASP A 458 18.09 -17.29 -2.81
C ASP A 458 19.45 -17.99 -2.93
N ARG A 459 19.94 -18.24 -4.16
CA ARG A 459 21.28 -18.83 -4.41
C ARG A 459 22.41 -17.92 -3.93
N ALA A 460 22.25 -16.61 -4.07
CA ALA A 460 23.22 -15.62 -3.61
C ALA A 460 23.18 -15.38 -2.09
N GLY A 461 22.23 -15.99 -1.37
CA GLY A 461 22.04 -15.76 0.07
C GLY A 461 21.53 -14.36 0.42
N ILE A 462 21.00 -13.62 -0.56
CA ILE A 462 20.50 -12.26 -0.37
C ILE A 462 19.16 -12.31 0.37
N ARG A 463 19.05 -11.61 1.49
CA ARG A 463 17.80 -11.53 2.24
C ARG A 463 16.90 -10.45 1.65
N TYR A 464 15.72 -10.86 1.20
CA TYR A 464 14.72 -9.95 0.66
C TYR A 464 13.33 -10.22 1.24
N THR A 465 12.52 -9.18 1.24
CA THR A 465 11.07 -9.24 1.48
C THR A 465 10.32 -8.88 0.19
N CYS A 466 8.99 -9.05 0.16
CA CYS A 466 8.17 -8.74 -1.00
C CYS A 466 6.93 -7.96 -0.58
N HIS A 467 6.48 -7.03 -1.42
CA HIS A 467 5.24 -6.30 -1.18
C HIS A 467 4.05 -7.28 -1.15
N TRP A 468 3.32 -7.34 -0.03
CA TRP A 468 2.27 -8.34 0.20
C TRP A 468 1.09 -8.28 -0.78
N GLY A 469 0.84 -7.12 -1.38
CA GLY A 469 -0.17 -6.92 -2.41
C GLY A 469 0.29 -7.23 -3.85
N GLN A 470 1.51 -7.71 -4.06
CA GLN A 470 2.09 -7.95 -5.39
C GLN A 470 2.43 -9.43 -5.62
N ALA A 471 3.14 -9.78 -6.69
CA ALA A 471 3.60 -11.15 -6.91
C ALA A 471 4.52 -11.60 -5.76
N LEU A 472 4.30 -12.81 -5.27
CA LEU A 472 5.02 -13.38 -4.14
C LEU A 472 5.74 -14.69 -4.53
N PRO A 473 6.86 -15.03 -3.88
CA PRO A 473 7.48 -16.35 -4.04
C PRO A 473 6.51 -17.46 -3.64
N ALA A 474 6.51 -18.59 -4.38
CA ALA A 474 5.63 -19.72 -4.09
C ALA A 474 6.02 -20.54 -2.83
N SER A 475 7.16 -20.23 -2.20
CA SER A 475 7.71 -21.04 -1.11
C SER A 475 7.37 -20.49 0.28
N PRO A 476 6.73 -21.26 1.19
CA PRO A 476 6.56 -20.85 2.59
C PRO A 476 7.89 -20.60 3.31
N ALA A 477 8.94 -21.32 2.92
CA ALA A 477 10.26 -21.16 3.52
C ALA A 477 10.82 -19.75 3.31
N TRP A 478 10.40 -19.06 2.24
CA TRP A 478 10.77 -17.67 1.99
C TRP A 478 10.29 -16.76 3.13
N VAL A 479 9.06 -16.90 3.62
CA VAL A 479 8.52 -16.03 4.69
C VAL A 479 9.41 -16.10 5.93
N LYS A 480 9.83 -17.31 6.32
CA LYS A 480 10.75 -17.52 7.45
C LYS A 480 12.13 -16.90 7.20
N ARG A 481 12.70 -17.05 5.99
CA ARG A 481 13.98 -16.40 5.62
C ARG A 481 13.89 -14.87 5.62
N ALA A 482 12.78 -14.35 5.11
CA ALA A 482 12.54 -12.92 4.91
C ALA A 482 12.27 -12.19 6.24
N PHE A 483 11.50 -12.80 7.14
CA PHE A 483 11.01 -12.15 8.36
C PHE A 483 11.66 -12.70 9.66
N GLY A 484 12.19 -13.92 9.66
CA GLY A 484 12.85 -14.53 10.83
C GLY A 484 11.90 -14.62 12.03
N THR A 485 12.39 -14.25 13.22
CA THR A 485 11.59 -14.26 14.47
C THR A 485 10.37 -13.34 14.45
N ARG A 486 10.28 -12.41 13.49
CA ARG A 486 9.07 -11.59 13.31
C ARG A 486 7.86 -12.41 12.91
N VAL A 487 8.03 -13.53 12.19
CA VAL A 487 6.92 -14.44 11.84
C VAL A 487 6.32 -15.01 13.12
N GLU A 488 7.16 -15.53 14.02
CA GLU A 488 6.71 -16.13 15.28
C GLU A 488 6.04 -15.10 16.19
N ARG A 489 6.55 -13.86 16.24
CA ARG A 489 5.89 -12.77 16.98
C ARG A 489 4.53 -12.41 16.41
N TRP A 490 4.40 -12.39 15.09
CA TRP A 490 3.12 -12.11 14.43
C TRP A 490 2.10 -13.22 14.70
N LEU A 491 2.52 -14.48 14.59
CA LEU A 491 1.70 -15.65 14.90
C LEU A 491 1.31 -15.69 16.38
N ALA A 492 2.24 -15.36 17.29
CA ALA A 492 1.97 -15.29 18.72
C ALA A 492 0.93 -14.22 19.06
N ALA A 493 1.04 -13.03 18.47
CA ALA A 493 0.03 -11.97 18.62
C ALA A 493 -1.35 -12.43 18.13
N ARG A 494 -1.39 -13.18 17.02
CA ARG A 494 -2.63 -13.72 16.45
C ARG A 494 -3.25 -14.81 17.31
N ARG A 495 -2.45 -15.75 17.81
CA ARG A 495 -2.83 -16.80 18.77
C ARG A 495 -3.36 -16.24 20.09
N ALA A 496 -2.77 -15.15 20.56
CA ALA A 496 -3.22 -14.47 21.78
C ALA A 496 -4.54 -13.72 21.58
N PHE A 497 -4.87 -13.33 20.35
CA PHE A 497 -6.05 -12.52 20.04
C PHE A 497 -7.27 -13.32 19.56
N LEU A 498 -7.06 -14.46 18.90
CA LEU A 498 -8.11 -15.27 18.28
C LEU A 498 -8.03 -16.73 18.71
N SER A 499 -9.18 -17.39 18.88
CA SER A 499 -9.24 -18.84 19.06
C SER A 499 -8.73 -19.59 17.81
N PRO A 500 -8.45 -20.91 17.87
CA PRO A 500 -8.17 -21.72 16.67
C PRO A 500 -9.24 -21.56 15.57
N GLU A 501 -10.51 -21.52 15.95
CA GLU A 501 -11.64 -21.34 15.04
C GLU A 501 -11.64 -19.93 14.43
N GLY A 502 -11.43 -18.88 15.23
CA GLY A 502 -11.31 -17.50 14.76
C GLY A 502 -10.13 -17.32 13.80
N ARG A 503 -8.99 -17.94 14.11
CA ARG A 503 -7.78 -17.95 13.27
C ARG A 503 -8.08 -18.57 11.91
N ARG A 504 -8.84 -19.66 11.86
CA ARG A 504 -9.32 -20.24 10.60
C ARG A 504 -10.30 -19.31 9.87
N THR A 505 -11.28 -18.73 10.58
CA THR A 505 -12.33 -17.87 10.00
C THR A 505 -11.75 -16.68 9.25
N PHE A 506 -10.71 -16.04 9.79
CA PHE A 506 -10.06 -14.88 9.16
C PHE A 506 -8.85 -15.23 8.27
N SER A 507 -8.59 -16.51 7.99
CA SER A 507 -7.52 -16.95 7.07
C SER A 507 -8.05 -17.17 5.64
N ASN A 508 -7.13 -17.45 4.72
CA ASN A 508 -7.40 -17.97 3.39
C ASN A 508 -6.26 -18.90 2.92
N ASP A 509 -6.44 -19.51 1.75
CA ASP A 509 -5.51 -20.51 1.23
C ASP A 509 -4.10 -19.94 1.01
N LEU A 510 -3.99 -18.66 0.64
CA LEU A 510 -2.69 -18.01 0.46
C LEU A 510 -1.95 -17.88 1.80
N LEU A 511 -2.62 -17.39 2.85
CA LEU A 511 -2.03 -17.30 4.19
C LEU A 511 -1.65 -18.67 4.74
N ASP A 512 -2.51 -19.68 4.56
CA ASP A 512 -2.22 -21.05 4.98
C ASP A 512 -0.97 -21.60 4.29
N SER A 513 -0.85 -21.41 2.97
CA SER A 513 0.30 -21.88 2.19
C SER A 513 1.63 -21.22 2.60
N TYR A 514 1.56 -20.07 3.27
CA TYR A 514 2.71 -19.38 3.85
C TYR A 514 2.95 -19.72 5.33
N GLY A 515 2.11 -20.55 5.95
CA GLY A 515 2.16 -20.82 7.38
C GLY A 515 1.75 -19.62 8.24
N LEU A 516 0.97 -18.69 7.68
CA LEU A 516 0.44 -17.50 8.34
C LEU A 516 -1.06 -17.61 8.66
N GLY A 517 -1.68 -18.74 8.31
CA GLY A 517 -3.09 -19.00 8.58
C GLY A 517 -3.38 -19.42 10.03
N ASP A 518 -2.34 -19.84 10.75
CA ASP A 518 -2.42 -20.20 12.16
C ASP A 518 -2.59 -18.95 13.03
#